data_AF-A0A224YYI0-F1
#
_entry.id   AF-A0A224YYI0-F1
#
_cell.length_a   1.000
_cell.length_b   1.000
_cell.length_c   1.000
_cell.angle_alpha   90.00
_cell.angle_beta   90.00
_cell.angle_gamma   90.00
#
_symmetry.space_group_name_H-M   'P 1'
#
loop_
_entity.id
_entity.type
_entity.pdbx_description
1 polymer ?
#
loop_
_entity_poly.entity_id
_entity_poly.type
_entity_poly.pdbx_seq_one_letter_code
_entity_poly.pdbx_strand_id
1 'polypeptide(L)'
;MATPMQGLPAGGSVPPGGPPNPSMPPQHPNQPQAGHSSQGQTSTTEVKFDNVAKVKALVWSLKDALSNLVRVAATNIYHTAAVDNGVRANTSDESTPPRLDKALEDFFSICNQIELSLRTIQECALQLRDSHQYLPVPVVATKPDPSNPQDGTLSYSQYINTIRAQVSFAKAVQDVLNEGARRINQPE
;
A
#
# COMPACT_ATOMS: atom_id res chain seq x y z
N MET A 1 -13.78 -55.24 -25.01
CA MET A 1 -14.64 -55.08 -23.83
C MET A 1 -15.11 -53.63 -23.84
N ALA A 2 -16.19 -53.23 -24.50
CA ALA A 2 -17.58 -53.72 -24.55
C ALA A 2 -18.50 -52.92 -23.60
N THR A 3 -19.58 -52.40 -24.18
CA THR A 3 -20.55 -51.40 -23.66
C THR A 3 -21.57 -51.97 -22.67
N PRO A 4 -22.38 -51.09 -22.05
CA PRO A 4 -23.84 -51.11 -22.28
C PRO A 4 -24.37 -49.71 -22.67
N MET A 5 -25.30 -49.52 -23.63
CA MET A 5 -26.74 -49.87 -23.66
C MET A 5 -27.56 -49.20 -22.54
N GLN A 6 -28.74 -48.55 -22.70
CA GLN A 6 -29.55 -47.91 -23.77
C GLN A 6 -31.03 -48.00 -23.32
N GLY A 7 -31.88 -46.97 -23.51
CA GLY A 7 -33.33 -47.09 -23.29
C GLY A 7 -34.15 -45.78 -23.24
N LEU A 8 -35.09 -45.61 -24.16
CA LEU A 8 -36.22 -44.63 -24.14
C LEU A 8 -37.54 -45.37 -23.85
N PRO A 9 -38.63 -44.69 -23.43
CA PRO A 9 -39.70 -44.19 -24.34
C PRO A 9 -40.14 -42.74 -23.99
N ALA A 10 -40.72 -41.86 -24.83
CA ALA A 10 -41.63 -41.91 -26.00
C ALA A 10 -43.14 -41.70 -25.66
N GLY A 11 -43.76 -40.67 -26.28
CA GLY A 11 -45.20 -40.30 -26.23
C GLY A 11 -45.52 -39.09 -25.32
N GLY A 12 -46.46 -38.17 -25.63
CA GLY A 12 -47.27 -37.97 -26.85
C GLY A 12 -48.48 -37.01 -26.63
N SER A 13 -48.78 -36.15 -27.63
CA SER A 13 -50.07 -35.46 -27.91
C SER A 13 -50.76 -34.50 -26.89
N VAL A 14 -50.95 -33.25 -27.37
CA VAL A 14 -51.95 -32.18 -27.07
C VAL A 14 -53.43 -32.56 -27.38
N PRO A 15 -54.49 -31.71 -27.19
CA PRO A 15 -54.69 -30.39 -26.50
C PRO A 15 -55.86 -30.53 -25.45
N PRO A 16 -56.94 -29.68 -25.31
CA PRO A 16 -57.21 -28.23 -25.50
C PRO A 16 -57.94 -27.51 -24.31
N GLY A 17 -58.28 -26.20 -24.44
CA GLY A 17 -59.72 -25.82 -24.28
C GLY A 17 -60.28 -24.68 -23.38
N GLY A 18 -59.59 -23.56 -23.07
CA GLY A 18 -60.21 -22.25 -22.65
C GLY A 18 -61.07 -22.19 -21.36
N PRO A 19 -61.71 -21.03 -21.00
CA PRO A 19 -61.65 -19.66 -21.54
C PRO A 19 -61.08 -18.61 -20.53
N PRO A 20 -60.95 -17.30 -20.88
CA PRO A 20 -60.32 -16.27 -20.04
C PRO A 20 -61.29 -15.25 -19.40
N ASN A 21 -60.87 -14.54 -18.33
CA ASN A 21 -61.35 -13.17 -18.02
C ASN A 21 -60.40 -12.37 -17.08
N PRO A 22 -60.36 -11.02 -17.11
CA PRO A 22 -59.38 -10.19 -16.37
C PRO A 22 -59.97 -9.26 -15.28
N SER A 23 -59.15 -8.82 -14.30
CA SER A 23 -59.19 -7.44 -13.73
C SER A 23 -58.14 -7.15 -12.64
N MET A 24 -57.76 -5.86 -12.55
CA MET A 24 -57.01 -5.05 -11.54
C MET A 24 -57.10 -5.40 -10.03
N PRO A 25 -56.40 -4.69 -9.10
CA PRO A 25 -55.06 -4.04 -9.10
C PRO A 25 -54.23 -4.40 -7.82
N PRO A 26 -52.98 -3.93 -7.63
CA PRO A 26 -52.21 -4.18 -6.40
C PRO A 26 -52.47 -3.17 -5.26
N GLN A 27 -52.60 -3.65 -4.02
CA GLN A 27 -52.57 -2.84 -2.79
C GLN A 27 -51.53 -3.38 -1.77
N HIS A 28 -50.87 -2.44 -1.10
CA HIS A 28 -49.93 -2.59 0.04
C HIS A 28 -50.62 -3.21 1.30
N PRO A 29 -49.91 -3.80 2.30
CA PRO A 29 -48.96 -3.05 3.15
C PRO A 29 -47.77 -3.78 3.84
N ASN A 30 -46.67 -3.01 3.98
CA ASN A 30 -45.82 -2.72 5.15
C ASN A 30 -45.33 -3.80 6.17
N GLN A 31 -44.13 -3.52 6.72
CA GLN A 31 -43.55 -3.95 8.02
C GLN A 31 -42.71 -5.29 8.08
N PRO A 32 -41.79 -5.48 9.08
CA PRO A 32 -40.41 -5.00 8.90
C PRO A 32 -39.24 -5.98 9.28
N GLN A 33 -38.03 -5.61 8.84
CA GLN A 33 -36.73 -5.72 9.53
C GLN A 33 -36.24 -7.09 10.09
N ALA A 34 -35.31 -7.71 9.35
CA ALA A 34 -34.11 -8.35 9.87
C ALA A 34 -32.98 -8.09 8.84
N GLY A 35 -31.79 -7.59 9.19
CA GLY A 35 -31.04 -7.85 10.40
C GLY A 35 -29.83 -8.74 10.06
N HIS A 36 -29.00 -8.34 9.09
CA HIS A 36 -27.76 -9.03 8.75
C HIS A 36 -26.57 -8.08 8.88
N SER A 37 -25.87 -8.21 9.99
CA SER A 37 -24.56 -7.63 10.25
C SER A 37 -23.49 -8.40 9.46
N SER A 38 -23.14 -7.94 8.26
CA SER A 38 -21.99 -8.46 7.53
C SER A 38 -20.70 -7.98 8.21
N GLN A 39 -20.19 -8.87 9.06
CA GLN A 39 -18.93 -8.86 9.79
C GLN A 39 -17.82 -8.04 9.13
N GLY A 40 -17.27 -7.08 9.88
CA GLY A 40 -16.19 -6.22 9.40
C GLY A 40 -14.91 -7.01 9.14
N GLN A 41 -14.49 -7.03 7.88
CA GLN A 41 -13.10 -7.25 7.50
C GLN A 41 -12.61 -5.97 6.81
N THR A 42 -12.33 -4.94 7.62
CA THR A 42 -11.57 -3.76 7.20
C THR A 42 -10.11 -4.17 6.99
N SER A 43 -9.86 -4.93 5.93
CA SER A 43 -8.56 -4.99 5.29
C SER A 43 -8.29 -3.61 4.71
N THR A 44 -7.76 -2.72 5.55
CA THR A 44 -7.24 -1.42 5.12
C THR A 44 -6.15 -1.69 4.09
N THR A 45 -6.53 -1.58 2.81
CA THR A 45 -5.62 -1.42 1.67
C THR A 45 -4.96 -0.05 1.75
N GLU A 46 -4.19 0.17 2.82
CA GLU A 46 -2.90 0.81 2.62
C GLU A 46 -2.16 -0.05 1.61
N VAL A 47 -1.90 0.51 0.42
CA VAL A 47 -0.75 0.08 -0.38
C VAL A 47 0.49 0.54 0.37
N LYS A 48 0.70 -0.07 1.53
CA LYS A 48 1.90 0.07 2.33
C LYS A 48 3.00 -0.52 1.45
N PHE A 49 3.79 0.37 0.86
CA PHE A 49 5.21 0.09 0.73
C PHE A 49 5.69 -0.21 2.14
N ASP A 50 5.63 -1.48 2.51
CA ASP A 50 6.02 -1.94 3.83
C ASP A 50 7.54 -1.90 3.88
N ASN A 51 8.05 -0.68 4.05
CA ASN A 51 9.45 -0.38 4.17
C ASN A 51 10.06 -1.14 5.36
N VAL A 52 9.25 -1.52 6.37
CA VAL A 52 9.69 -2.36 7.49
C VAL A 52 9.92 -3.80 7.04
N ALA A 53 8.98 -4.40 6.31
CA ALA A 53 9.18 -5.72 5.69
C ALA A 53 10.32 -5.72 4.66
N LYS A 54 10.44 -4.65 3.86
CA LYS A 54 11.53 -4.45 2.90
C LYS A 54 12.89 -4.38 3.61
N VAL A 55 13.03 -3.57 4.67
CA VAL A 55 14.26 -3.52 5.48
C VAL A 55 14.57 -4.90 6.08
N LYS A 56 13.57 -5.61 6.64
CA LYS A 56 13.77 -6.98 7.16
C LYS A 56 14.29 -7.95 6.09
N ALA A 57 13.78 -7.88 4.86
CA ALA A 57 14.28 -8.68 3.75
C ALA A 57 15.72 -8.27 3.34
N LEU A 58 15.97 -6.96 3.22
CA LEU A 58 17.29 -6.43 2.86
C LEU A 58 18.38 -6.74 3.90
N VAL A 59 18.05 -6.87 5.19
CA VAL A 59 19.01 -7.32 6.22
C VAL A 59 19.53 -8.74 5.94
N TRP A 60 18.70 -9.64 5.41
CA TRP A 60 19.16 -10.95 4.96
C TRP A 60 20.04 -10.83 3.72
N SER A 61 19.62 -10.07 2.71
CA SER A 61 20.44 -9.82 1.51
C SER A 61 21.79 -9.16 1.86
N LEU A 62 21.83 -8.27 2.85
CA LEU A 62 23.04 -7.61 3.33
C LEU A 62 24.02 -8.60 3.95
N LYS A 63 23.53 -9.54 4.77
CA LYS A 63 24.33 -10.63 5.35
C LYS A 63 24.97 -11.49 4.24
N ASP A 64 24.18 -11.86 3.24
CA ASP A 64 24.66 -12.71 2.14
C ASP A 64 25.64 -11.97 1.22
N ALA A 65 25.37 -10.70 0.92
CA ALA A 65 26.28 -9.82 0.17
C ALA A 65 27.60 -9.58 0.92
N LEU A 66 27.56 -9.38 2.23
CA LEU A 66 28.76 -9.27 3.07
C LEU A 66 29.57 -10.58 3.09
N SER A 67 28.90 -11.74 3.19
CA SER A 67 29.56 -13.04 3.11
C SER A 67 30.24 -13.25 1.75
N ASN A 68 29.58 -12.84 0.66
CA ASN A 68 30.15 -12.87 -0.68
C ASN A 68 31.34 -11.90 -0.83
N LEU A 69 31.22 -10.67 -0.33
CA LEU A 69 32.29 -9.66 -0.35
C LEU A 69 33.55 -10.17 0.37
N VAL A 70 33.41 -10.74 1.57
CA VAL A 70 34.55 -11.32 2.32
C VAL A 70 35.17 -12.50 1.56
N ARG A 71 34.35 -13.36 0.93
CA ARG A 71 34.84 -14.48 0.12
C ARG A 71 35.63 -13.98 -1.09
N VAL A 72 35.08 -13.03 -1.85
CA VAL A 72 35.74 -12.42 -3.02
C VAL A 72 37.05 -11.74 -2.62
N ALA A 73 37.06 -10.98 -1.51
CA ALA A 73 38.28 -10.36 -1.00
C ALA A 73 39.34 -11.40 -0.62
N ALA A 74 38.97 -12.49 0.07
CA ALA A 74 39.88 -13.57 0.43
C ALA A 74 40.46 -14.28 -0.81
N THR A 75 39.64 -14.56 -1.82
CA THR A 75 40.09 -15.15 -3.10
C THR A 75 41.07 -14.21 -3.84
N ASN A 76 40.81 -12.90 -3.85
CA ASN A 76 41.72 -11.92 -4.45
C ASN A 76 43.07 -11.88 -3.71
N ILE A 77 43.06 -11.84 -2.37
CA ILE A 77 44.30 -11.86 -1.55
C ILE A 77 45.11 -13.14 -1.81
N TYR A 78 44.44 -14.30 -1.82
CA TYR A 78 45.09 -15.58 -2.12
C TYR A 78 45.69 -15.62 -3.53
N HIS A 79 44.95 -15.12 -4.53
CA HIS A 79 45.42 -15.04 -5.90
C HIS A 79 46.66 -14.14 -6.03
N THR A 80 46.64 -12.94 -5.43
CA THR A 80 47.81 -12.04 -5.41
C THR A 80 49.01 -12.72 -4.75
N ALA A 81 48.84 -13.34 -3.57
CA ALA A 81 49.91 -14.04 -2.88
C ALA A 81 50.45 -15.26 -3.65
N ALA A 82 49.63 -15.95 -4.45
CA ALA A 82 50.07 -17.03 -5.33
C ALA A 82 50.93 -16.49 -6.49
N VAL A 83 50.50 -15.39 -7.11
CA VAL A 83 51.26 -14.69 -8.16
C VAL A 83 52.60 -14.18 -7.64
N ASP A 84 52.64 -13.59 -6.45
CA ASP A 84 53.87 -13.11 -5.80
C ASP A 84 54.87 -14.25 -5.51
N ASN A 85 54.36 -15.44 -5.17
CA ASN A 85 55.16 -16.66 -5.02
C ASN A 85 55.58 -17.31 -6.36
N GLY A 86 55.33 -16.66 -7.50
CA GLY A 86 55.72 -17.13 -8.83
C GLY A 86 54.81 -18.22 -9.41
N VAL A 87 53.68 -18.53 -8.75
CA VAL A 87 52.66 -19.45 -9.29
C VAL A 87 51.90 -18.72 -10.39
N ARG A 88 52.40 -18.84 -11.63
CA ARG A 88 51.69 -18.33 -12.80
C ARG A 88 50.42 -19.16 -12.99
N ALA A 89 49.25 -18.54 -12.83
CA ALA A 89 47.99 -19.17 -13.14
C ALA A 89 47.96 -19.52 -14.65
N ASN A 90 47.75 -20.80 -14.98
CA ASN A 90 47.82 -21.29 -16.35
C ASN A 90 46.63 -20.79 -17.18
N THR A 91 46.93 -19.89 -18.12
CA THR A 91 46.21 -19.59 -19.38
C THR A 91 44.88 -20.31 -19.63
N SER A 92 43.84 -19.92 -18.89
CA SER A 92 42.43 -20.28 -19.11
C SER A 92 41.55 -19.39 -18.23
N ASP A 93 40.28 -19.14 -18.60
CA ASP A 93 39.39 -18.16 -17.94
C ASP A 93 39.19 -18.37 -16.42
N GLU A 94 39.51 -19.55 -15.90
CA GLU A 94 39.57 -19.90 -14.47
C GLU A 94 40.62 -19.08 -13.67
N SER A 95 41.51 -18.33 -14.35
CA SER A 95 42.59 -17.57 -13.70
C SER A 95 42.24 -16.15 -13.25
N THR A 96 41.05 -15.63 -13.55
CA THR A 96 40.71 -14.23 -13.20
C THR A 96 39.95 -14.19 -11.87
N PRO A 97 40.50 -13.62 -10.79
CA PRO A 97 39.81 -13.58 -9.51
C PRO A 97 38.51 -12.75 -9.61
N PRO A 98 37.45 -13.08 -8.84
CA PRO A 98 36.18 -12.38 -8.95
C PRO A 98 36.34 -10.90 -8.64
N ARG A 99 35.66 -10.03 -9.42
CA ARG A 99 35.83 -8.57 -9.29
C ARG A 99 35.35 -8.05 -7.95
N LEU A 100 36.28 -7.58 -7.12
CA LEU A 100 35.99 -7.00 -5.80
C LEU A 100 35.07 -5.77 -5.91
N ASP A 101 35.24 -4.93 -6.94
CA ASP A 101 34.40 -3.74 -7.17
C ASP A 101 32.91 -4.09 -7.22
N LYS A 102 32.56 -5.19 -7.91
CA LYS A 102 31.17 -5.63 -8.10
C LYS A 102 30.56 -6.06 -6.76
N ALA A 103 31.31 -6.80 -5.95
CA ALA A 103 30.86 -7.24 -4.63
C ALA A 103 30.72 -6.06 -3.64
N LEU A 104 31.58 -5.04 -3.74
CA LEU A 104 31.43 -3.78 -3.01
C LEU A 104 30.19 -3.00 -3.46
N GLU A 105 29.97 -2.86 -4.78
CA GLU A 105 28.81 -2.19 -5.35
C GLU A 105 27.50 -2.84 -4.89
N ASP A 106 27.39 -4.17 -4.91
CA ASP A 106 26.20 -4.89 -4.45
C ASP A 106 25.96 -4.69 -2.94
N PHE A 107 27.02 -4.75 -2.13
CA PHE A 107 26.94 -4.46 -0.69
C PHE A 107 26.46 -3.02 -0.41
N PHE A 108 27.07 -2.02 -1.04
CA PHE A 108 26.70 -0.61 -0.84
C PHE A 108 25.31 -0.28 -1.41
N SER A 109 24.90 -0.91 -2.51
CA SER A 109 23.55 -0.78 -3.07
C SER A 109 22.47 -1.23 -2.07
N ILE A 110 22.70 -2.35 -1.37
CA ILE A 110 21.81 -2.83 -0.31
C ILE A 110 21.80 -1.86 0.88
N CYS A 111 22.96 -1.39 1.34
CA CYS A 111 23.06 -0.38 2.41
C CYS A 111 22.27 0.89 2.09
N ASN A 112 22.45 1.45 0.88
CA ASN A 112 21.73 2.63 0.42
C ASN A 112 20.21 2.40 0.37
N GLN A 113 19.78 1.19 -0.03
CA GLN A 113 18.36 0.86 -0.08
C GLN A 113 17.75 0.68 1.32
N ILE A 114 18.50 0.15 2.28
CA ILE A 114 18.10 0.09 3.70
C ILE A 114 17.98 1.51 4.26
N GLU A 115 18.99 2.36 4.06
CA GLU A 115 18.99 3.73 4.55
C GLU A 115 17.79 4.52 4.01
N LEU A 116 17.56 4.49 2.69
CA LEU A 116 16.41 5.15 2.07
C LEU A 116 15.09 4.66 2.69
N SER A 117 14.93 3.35 2.85
CA SER A 117 13.71 2.75 3.41
C SER A 117 13.51 3.15 4.87
N LEU A 118 14.57 3.24 5.68
CA LEU A 118 14.53 3.72 7.06
C LEU A 118 14.17 5.21 7.15
N ARG A 119 14.76 6.06 6.31
CA ARG A 119 14.37 7.48 6.21
C ARG A 119 12.88 7.61 5.85
N THR A 120 12.37 6.84 4.89
CA THR A 120 10.94 6.84 4.55
C THR A 120 10.05 6.41 5.72
N ILE A 121 10.44 5.39 6.50
CA ILE A 121 9.71 4.98 7.73
C ILE A 121 9.63 6.13 8.73
N GLN A 122 10.75 6.84 8.94
CA GLN A 122 10.83 7.98 9.86
C GLN A 122 9.90 9.12 9.43
N GLU A 123 9.92 9.50 8.14
CA GLU A 123 9.03 10.55 7.61
C GLU A 123 7.56 10.15 7.72
N CYS A 124 7.19 8.89 7.44
CA CYS A 124 5.83 8.40 7.64
C CYS A 124 5.40 8.43 9.12
N ALA A 125 6.30 8.15 10.06
CA ALA A 125 6.02 8.21 11.49
C ALA A 125 5.82 9.66 11.97
N LEU A 126 6.62 10.61 11.47
CA LEU A 126 6.45 12.03 11.72
C LEU A 126 5.13 12.55 11.13
N GLN A 127 4.84 12.20 9.87
CA GLN A 127 3.58 12.56 9.20
C GLN A 127 2.35 12.02 9.95
N LEU A 128 2.42 10.80 10.48
CA LEU A 128 1.34 10.21 11.28
C LEU A 128 1.14 10.96 12.61
N ARG A 129 2.24 11.27 13.33
CA ARG A 129 2.19 12.06 14.58
C ARG A 129 1.57 13.43 14.32
N ASP A 130 2.02 14.12 13.29
CA ASP A 130 1.57 15.47 12.98
C ASP A 130 0.11 15.47 12.50
N SER A 131 -0.30 14.45 11.74
CA SER A 131 -1.72 14.22 11.39
C SER A 131 -2.60 14.07 12.64
N HIS A 132 -2.17 13.30 13.64
CA HIS A 132 -2.88 13.18 14.92
C HIS A 132 -2.86 14.46 15.78
N GLN A 133 -1.83 15.29 15.65
CA GLN A 133 -1.70 16.54 16.40
C GLN A 133 -2.56 17.67 15.80
N TYR A 134 -2.67 17.73 14.47
CA TYR A 134 -3.33 18.83 13.76
C TYR A 134 -4.72 18.48 13.20
N LEU A 135 -5.11 17.20 13.16
CA LEU A 135 -6.47 16.79 12.78
C LEU A 135 -7.17 15.94 13.87
N PRO A 136 -8.44 16.23 14.18
CA PRO A 136 -9.23 15.44 15.11
C PRO A 136 -9.77 14.12 14.49
N VAL A 137 -9.61 13.91 13.19
CA VAL A 137 -10.20 12.79 12.44
C VAL A 137 -9.16 12.17 11.49
N PRO A 138 -8.94 10.84 11.50
CA PRO A 138 -8.00 10.18 10.60
C PRO A 138 -8.36 10.35 9.12
N VAL A 139 -7.35 10.49 8.27
CA VAL A 139 -7.51 10.61 6.81
C VAL A 139 -7.20 9.25 6.15
N VAL A 140 -8.09 8.78 5.28
CA VAL A 140 -7.93 7.52 4.53
C VAL A 140 -7.80 7.85 3.05
N ALA A 141 -6.57 7.79 2.52
CA ALA A 141 -6.25 8.19 1.15
C ALA A 141 -6.93 7.33 0.07
N THR A 142 -7.25 6.07 0.37
CA THR A 142 -7.92 5.13 -0.54
C THR A 142 -9.44 5.12 -0.43
N LYS A 143 -10.02 6.00 0.41
CA LYS A 143 -11.48 6.10 0.60
C LYS A 143 -12.12 6.76 -0.64
N PRO A 144 -13.03 6.08 -1.37
CA PRO A 144 -13.65 6.65 -2.57
C PRO A 144 -14.53 7.87 -2.23
N ASP A 145 -14.76 8.73 -3.21
CA ASP A 145 -15.57 9.93 -3.10
C ASP A 145 -16.82 9.81 -4.00
N PRO A 146 -18.04 10.16 -3.55
CA PRO A 146 -18.39 10.66 -2.23
C PRO A 146 -18.56 9.52 -1.21
N SER A 147 -17.87 9.62 -0.07
CA SER A 147 -18.03 8.69 1.05
C SER A 147 -18.69 9.33 2.25
N ASN A 148 -19.45 8.51 2.97
CA ASN A 148 -20.34 8.96 4.05
C ASN A 148 -19.52 9.59 5.20
N PRO A 149 -19.83 10.82 5.64
CA PRO A 149 -19.09 11.48 6.73
C PRO A 149 -19.30 10.84 8.12
N GLN A 150 -20.19 9.86 8.25
CA GLN A 150 -20.47 9.15 9.51
C GLN A 150 -19.38 8.12 9.90
N ASP A 151 -18.51 7.71 8.96
CA ASP A 151 -17.47 6.69 9.19
C ASP A 151 -16.26 7.16 10.03
N GLY A 152 -16.35 8.28 10.75
CA GLY A 152 -15.29 8.80 11.63
C GLY A 152 -13.92 8.99 10.96
N THR A 153 -13.90 9.16 9.64
CA THR A 153 -12.69 9.17 8.79
C THR A 153 -12.89 10.08 7.58
N LEU A 154 -11.88 10.86 7.21
CA LEU A 154 -11.91 11.79 6.07
C LEU A 154 -11.39 11.13 4.79
N SER A 155 -12.03 11.39 3.65
CA SER A 155 -11.40 11.20 2.33
C SER A 155 -10.28 12.23 2.12
N TYR A 156 -9.37 12.02 1.17
CA TYR A 156 -8.34 13.01 0.84
C TYR A 156 -8.96 14.34 0.33
N SER A 157 -10.07 14.27 -0.41
CA SER A 157 -10.82 15.46 -0.85
C SER A 157 -11.40 16.24 0.32
N GLN A 158 -12.01 15.53 1.28
CA GLN A 158 -12.58 16.10 2.50
C GLN A 158 -11.48 16.75 3.36
N TYR A 159 -10.34 16.06 3.54
CA TYR A 159 -9.15 16.59 4.20
C TYR A 159 -8.68 17.92 3.59
N ILE A 160 -8.47 17.98 2.27
CA ILE A 160 -8.03 19.21 1.59
C ILE A 160 -9.02 20.36 1.79
N ASN A 161 -10.32 20.08 1.78
CA ASN A 161 -11.35 21.09 2.04
C ASN A 161 -11.34 21.56 3.51
N THR A 162 -11.14 20.65 4.48
CA THR A 162 -10.98 20.99 5.90
C THR A 162 -9.78 21.91 6.12
N ILE A 163 -8.61 21.60 5.54
CA ILE A 163 -7.41 22.44 5.67
C ILE A 163 -7.62 23.83 5.04
N ARG A 164 -8.26 23.92 3.85
CA ARG A 164 -8.61 25.22 3.25
C ARG A 164 -9.52 26.05 4.16
N ALA A 165 -10.51 25.43 4.79
CA ALA A 165 -11.43 26.10 5.71
C ALA A 165 -10.69 26.60 6.97
N GLN A 166 -9.82 25.77 7.57
CA GLN A 166 -8.98 26.16 8.71
C GLN A 166 -8.07 27.34 8.39
N VAL A 167 -7.39 27.32 7.23
CA VAL A 167 -6.52 28.42 6.77
C VAL A 167 -7.33 29.70 6.52
N SER A 168 -8.52 29.60 5.92
CA SER A 168 -9.40 30.75 5.71
C SER A 168 -9.88 31.37 7.03
N PHE A 169 -10.26 30.52 7.99
CA PHE A 169 -10.66 30.96 9.33
C PHE A 169 -9.51 31.65 10.08
N ALA A 170 -8.30 31.07 10.06
CA ALA A 170 -7.13 31.66 10.70
C ALA A 170 -6.79 33.05 10.13
N LYS A 171 -6.90 33.23 8.80
CA LYS A 171 -6.76 34.54 8.15
C LYS A 171 -7.81 35.54 8.61
N ALA A 172 -9.09 35.14 8.63
CA ALA A 172 -10.17 36.01 9.09
C ALA A 172 -9.97 36.47 10.56
N VAL A 173 -9.50 35.57 11.45
CA VAL A 173 -9.14 35.92 12.82
C VAL A 173 -7.96 36.90 12.85
N GLN A 174 -6.92 36.66 12.05
CA GLN A 174 -5.77 37.57 11.94
C GLN A 174 -6.17 38.97 11.46
N ASP A 175 -7.05 39.07 10.46
CA ASP A 175 -7.53 40.34 9.91
C ASP A 175 -8.36 41.12 10.95
N VAL A 176 -9.26 40.44 11.69
CA VAL A 176 -10.03 41.04 12.79
C VAL A 176 -9.12 41.54 13.92
N LEU A 177 -8.09 40.77 14.30
CA LEU A 177 -7.12 41.18 15.33
C LEU A 177 -6.25 42.35 14.87
N ASN A 178 -5.81 42.37 13.60
CA ASN A 178 -5.05 43.47 13.02
C ASN A 178 -5.88 44.76 12.93
N GLU A 179 -7.15 44.67 12.56
CA GLU A 179 -8.07 45.82 12.52
C GLU A 179 -8.33 46.36 13.95
N GLY A 180 -8.55 45.46 14.93
CA GLY A 180 -8.63 45.85 16.34
C GLY A 180 -7.37 46.56 16.84
N ALA A 181 -6.19 46.00 16.55
CA ALA A 181 -4.91 46.59 16.93
C ALA A 181 -4.66 47.95 16.25
N ARG A 182 -5.11 48.15 15.00
CA ARG A 182 -5.04 49.44 14.31
C ARG A 182 -5.91 50.50 14.96
N ARG A 183 -7.13 50.17 15.36
CA ARG A 183 -8.05 51.10 16.04
C ARG A 183 -7.53 51.54 17.40
N ILE A 184 -6.81 50.67 18.12
CA ILE A 184 -6.18 51.00 19.41
C ILE A 184 -4.95 51.92 19.23
N ASN A 185 -4.25 51.83 18.10
CA ASN A 185 -3.04 52.61 17.82
C ASN A 185 -3.31 53.90 17.00
N GLN A 186 -4.56 54.25 16.71
CA GLN A 186 -4.91 55.58 16.21
C GLN A 186 -5.02 56.54 17.41
N PRO A 187 -4.19 57.60 17.49
CA PRO A 187 -4.50 58.73 18.36
C PRO A 187 -5.75 59.45 17.84
N GLU A 188 -6.56 60.01 18.76
CA GLU A 188 -7.71 60.88 18.43
C GLU A 188 -7.32 62.12 17.60
#